data_AF-A0A519GZH4-F1
#
_entry.id   AF-A0A519GZH4-F1
#
_cell.length_a   1.000
_cell.length_b   1.000
_cell.length_c   1.000
_cell.angle_alpha   90.00
_cell.angle_beta   90.00
_cell.angle_gamma   90.00
#
_symmetry.space_group_name_H-M   'P 1'
#
loop_
_entity.id
_entity.type
_entity.pdbx_description
1 polymer ?
#
loop_
_entity_poly.entity_id
_entity_poly.type
_entity_poly.pdbx_seq_one_letter_code
_entity_poly.pdbx_strand_id
1 'polypeptide(L)'
;MAEALEQGALKDVAFAGSDFSSLLQKEFKPRSDEAKSAVEAAVLTLAQQALSNSTVIGKDVTKSIQAMIAAIDAKLTAQVNQILHNDDFQKLESAWRGLHYMVNNTESDENLKIRVMDISKKDLHKTLKKFKGAAWD
;
A
#
# COMPACT_ATOMS: atom_id res chain seq x y z
N MET A 1 -20.08 -19.35 15.79
CA MET A 1 -20.12 -19.01 14.35
C MET A 1 -18.82 -19.35 13.62
N ALA A 2 -17.67 -19.45 14.29
CA ALA A 2 -16.38 -19.84 13.67
C ALA A 2 -16.25 -21.35 13.36
N GLU A 3 -16.82 -22.25 14.17
CA GLU A 3 -16.76 -23.70 13.94
C GLU A 3 -17.58 -24.20 12.74
N ALA A 4 -18.56 -23.43 12.28
CA ALA A 4 -19.41 -23.81 11.14
C ALA A 4 -18.69 -23.65 9.78
N LEU A 5 -17.63 -22.83 9.72
CA LEU A 5 -16.87 -22.56 8.49
C LEU A 5 -15.80 -23.62 8.22
N GLU A 6 -15.18 -24.22 9.24
CA GLU A 6 -14.22 -25.32 9.06
C GLU A 6 -14.90 -26.62 8.61
N GLN A 7 -16.12 -26.89 9.08
CA GLN A 7 -16.87 -28.09 8.67
C GLN A 7 -17.35 -28.05 7.21
N GLY A 8 -17.51 -26.87 6.62
CA GLY A 8 -17.87 -26.71 5.20
C GLY A 8 -16.70 -27.04 4.27
N ALA A 9 -15.50 -26.57 4.59
CA ALA A 9 -14.29 -26.80 3.80
C ALA A 9 -13.86 -28.28 3.78
N LEU A 10 -14.10 -29.03 4.87
CA LEU A 10 -13.82 -30.47 4.92
C LEU A 10 -14.85 -31.32 4.17
N LYS A 11 -16.10 -30.85 4.02
CA LYS A 11 -17.15 -31.54 3.26
C LYS A 11 -16.98 -31.41 1.75
N ASP A 12 -16.53 -30.25 1.26
CA ASP A 12 -16.30 -30.03 -0.17
C ASP A 12 -15.14 -30.88 -0.73
N VAL A 13 -14.11 -31.15 0.09
CA VAL A 13 -13.00 -32.03 -0.30
C VAL A 13 -13.44 -33.50 -0.36
N ALA A 14 -14.34 -33.93 0.54
CA ALA A 14 -14.85 -35.30 0.57
C ALA A 14 -15.81 -35.61 -0.60
N PHE A 15 -16.57 -34.61 -1.08
CA PHE A 15 -17.52 -34.77 -2.19
C PHE A 15 -16.83 -34.83 -3.56
N ALA A 16 -15.71 -34.12 -3.74
CA ALA A 16 -14.97 -34.11 -5.01
C ALA A 16 -14.26 -35.45 -5.32
N GLY A 17 -13.88 -36.23 -4.29
CA GLY A 17 -13.15 -37.49 -4.47
C GLY A 17 -13.96 -38.58 -5.17
N SER A 18 -15.24 -38.73 -4.83
CA SER A 18 -16.11 -39.76 -5.42
C SER A 18 -16.55 -39.43 -6.85
N ASP A 19 -16.82 -38.16 -7.13
CA ASP A 19 -17.17 -37.70 -8.48
C ASP A 19 -15.98 -37.80 -9.43
N PHE A 20 -14.78 -37.47 -8.94
CA PHE A 20 -13.55 -37.54 -9.72
C PHE A 20 -13.18 -38.99 -10.10
N SER A 21 -13.21 -39.93 -9.16
CA SER A 21 -12.97 -41.36 -9.45
C SER A 21 -14.01 -41.93 -10.42
N SER A 22 -15.26 -41.46 -10.37
CA SER A 22 -16.32 -41.87 -11.30
C SER A 22 -16.07 -41.39 -12.74
N LEU A 23 -15.51 -40.18 -12.90
CA LEU A 23 -15.11 -39.66 -14.22
C LEU A 23 -13.89 -40.38 -14.79
N LEU A 24 -12.91 -40.74 -13.96
CA LEU A 24 -11.72 -41.50 -14.39
C LEU A 24 -12.08 -42.90 -14.89
N GLN A 25 -12.99 -43.59 -14.21
CA GLN A 25 -13.44 -44.92 -14.64
C GLN A 25 -14.21 -44.87 -15.98
N LYS A 26 -14.95 -43.80 -16.23
CA LYS A 26 -15.72 -43.61 -17.48
C LYS A 26 -14.82 -43.37 -18.70
N GLU A 27 -13.78 -42.56 -18.56
CA GLU A 27 -12.90 -42.17 -19.67
C GLU A 27 -11.81 -43.21 -19.98
N PHE A 28 -11.19 -43.80 -18.96
CA PHE A 28 -10.06 -44.73 -19.17
C PHE A 28 -10.47 -46.20 -19.26
N LYS A 29 -11.69 -46.56 -18.81
CA LYS A 29 -12.24 -47.93 -18.82
C LYS A 29 -11.23 -49.02 -18.38
N PRO A 30 -10.61 -48.89 -17.20
CA PRO A 30 -9.61 -49.85 -16.72
C PRO A 30 -10.25 -51.23 -16.50
N ARG A 31 -9.54 -52.28 -16.92
CA ARG A 31 -10.02 -53.67 -16.91
C ARG A 31 -9.72 -54.46 -15.63
N SER A 32 -8.93 -53.90 -14.71
CA SER A 32 -8.59 -54.49 -13.41
C SER A 32 -8.54 -53.43 -12.31
N ASP A 33 -8.70 -53.84 -11.04
CA ASP A 33 -8.61 -52.91 -9.91
C ASP A 33 -7.20 -52.34 -9.72
N GLU A 34 -6.16 -53.12 -10.06
CA GLU A 34 -4.78 -52.64 -10.07
C GLU A 34 -4.57 -51.52 -11.12
N ALA A 35 -5.21 -51.62 -12.28
CA ALA A 35 -5.18 -50.57 -13.29
C ALA A 35 -5.95 -49.31 -12.87
N LYS A 36 -7.03 -49.43 -12.07
CA LYS A 36 -7.73 -48.26 -11.51
C LYS A 36 -6.82 -47.47 -10.57
N SER A 37 -6.20 -48.15 -9.61
CA SER A 37 -5.30 -47.49 -8.65
C SER A 37 -4.06 -46.90 -9.33
N ALA A 38 -3.53 -47.56 -10.36
CA ALA A 38 -2.41 -47.03 -11.14
C ALA A 38 -2.79 -45.75 -11.91
N VAL A 39 -3.98 -45.70 -12.51
CA VAL A 39 -4.48 -44.51 -13.22
C VAL A 39 -4.76 -43.36 -12.24
N GLU A 40 -5.37 -43.63 -11.09
CA GLU A 40 -5.60 -42.62 -10.05
C GLU A 40 -4.28 -42.03 -9.54
N ALA A 41 -3.28 -42.87 -9.23
CA ALA A 41 -1.97 -42.42 -8.79
C ALA A 41 -1.22 -41.60 -9.87
N ALA A 42 -1.30 -42.02 -11.13
CA ALA A 42 -0.67 -41.30 -12.24
C ALA A 42 -1.32 -39.92 -12.46
N VAL A 43 -2.65 -39.83 -12.39
CA VAL A 43 -3.39 -38.57 -12.53
C VAL A 43 -3.14 -37.65 -11.34
N LEU A 44 -3.07 -38.17 -10.12
CA LEU A 44 -2.71 -37.38 -8.93
C LEU A 44 -1.29 -36.81 -9.02
N THR A 45 -0.33 -37.61 -9.50
CA THR A 45 1.06 -37.17 -9.68
C THR A 45 1.15 -36.08 -10.76
N LEU A 46 0.44 -36.26 -11.87
CA LEU A 46 0.31 -35.24 -12.92
C LEU A 46 -0.38 -33.97 -12.42
N ALA A 47 -1.44 -34.10 -11.64
CA ALA A 47 -2.14 -32.96 -11.04
C ALA A 47 -1.23 -32.20 -10.08
N GLN A 48 -0.45 -32.88 -9.23
CA GLN A 48 0.53 -32.26 -8.34
C GLN A 48 1.64 -31.54 -9.12
N GLN A 49 2.18 -32.15 -10.18
CA GLN A 49 3.18 -31.51 -11.04
C GLN A 49 2.62 -30.31 -11.81
N ALA A 50 1.38 -30.40 -12.30
CA ALA A 50 0.69 -29.30 -12.97
C ALA A 50 0.38 -28.15 -12.00
N LEU A 51 0.01 -28.43 -10.75
CA LEU A 51 -0.21 -27.41 -9.72
C LEU A 51 1.11 -26.76 -9.26
N SER A 52 2.21 -27.52 -9.26
CA SER A 52 3.53 -27.01 -8.86
C SER A 52 4.15 -26.07 -9.90
N ASN A 53 3.86 -26.29 -11.19
CA ASN A 53 4.33 -25.46 -12.30
C ASN A 53 3.31 -24.40 -12.74
N SER A 54 2.06 -24.50 -12.28
CA SER A 54 1.09 -23.44 -12.38
C SER A 54 1.38 -22.46 -11.25
N THR A 55 1.91 -21.28 -11.58
CA THR A 55 1.60 -20.12 -10.74
C THR A 55 0.09 -20.00 -10.77
N VAL A 56 -0.57 -20.57 -9.76
CA VAL A 56 -1.97 -20.31 -9.46
C VAL A 56 -1.98 -18.83 -9.13
N ILE A 57 -2.15 -18.01 -10.16
CA ILE A 57 -2.60 -16.65 -10.02
C ILE A 57 -3.90 -16.81 -9.24
N GLY A 58 -3.82 -16.51 -7.94
CA GLY A 58 -4.92 -16.74 -7.03
C GLY A 58 -6.19 -16.12 -7.60
N LYS A 59 -7.34 -16.74 -7.33
CA LYS A 59 -8.67 -16.28 -7.77
C LYS A 59 -8.92 -14.77 -7.58
N ASP A 60 -8.15 -14.10 -6.73
CA ASP A 60 -8.13 -12.65 -6.56
C ASP A 60 -6.83 -11.99 -7.08
N VAL A 61 -6.71 -11.87 -8.40
CA VAL A 61 -5.75 -10.94 -9.04
C VAL A 61 -5.88 -9.53 -8.44
N THR A 62 -7.11 -9.13 -8.13
CA THR A 62 -7.47 -7.87 -7.48
C THR A 62 -6.80 -7.69 -6.12
N LYS A 63 -6.80 -8.70 -5.25
CA LYS A 63 -6.10 -8.65 -3.95
C LYS A 63 -4.59 -8.55 -4.11
N SER A 64 -4.03 -9.23 -5.10
CA SER A 64 -2.59 -9.16 -5.39
C SER A 64 -2.19 -7.76 -5.87
N ILE A 65 -3.01 -7.14 -6.73
CA ILE A 65 -2.82 -5.75 -7.17
C ILE A 65 -2.94 -4.78 -5.98
N GLN A 66 -3.94 -4.96 -5.12
CA GLN A 66 -4.11 -4.14 -3.92
C GLN A 66 -2.90 -4.25 -2.97
N ALA A 67 -2.35 -5.45 -2.77
CA ALA A 67 -1.15 -5.66 -1.96
C ALA A 67 0.07 -4.95 -2.57
N MET A 68 0.22 -4.97 -3.90
CA MET A 68 1.28 -4.24 -4.59
C MET A 68 1.12 -2.72 -4.46
N ILE A 69 -0.11 -2.19 -4.60
CA ILE A 69 -0.40 -0.76 -4.41
C ILE A 69 -0.08 -0.36 -2.96
N ALA A 70 -0.52 -1.13 -1.97
CA ALA A 70 -0.23 -0.84 -0.57
C ALA A 70 1.28 -0.82 -0.27
N ALA A 71 2.06 -1.71 -0.91
CA ALA A 71 3.52 -1.70 -0.78
C ALA A 71 4.17 -0.46 -1.42
N ILE A 72 3.62 0.03 -2.53
CA ILE A 72 4.07 1.29 -3.16
C ILE A 72 3.71 2.47 -2.26
N ASP A 73 2.48 2.53 -1.77
CA ASP A 73 2.02 3.60 -0.89
C ASP A 73 2.84 3.67 0.40
N ALA A 74 3.19 2.51 0.97
CA ALA A 74 4.08 2.46 2.14
C ALA A 74 5.47 3.05 1.84
N LYS A 75 6.04 2.75 0.67
CA LYS A 75 7.34 3.31 0.24
C LYS A 75 7.26 4.81 -0.01
N LEU A 76 6.20 5.27 -0.69
CA LEU A 76 5.96 6.69 -0.95
C LEU A 76 5.76 7.45 0.36
N THR A 77 4.92 6.93 1.26
CA THR A 77 4.67 7.53 2.58
C THR A 77 5.94 7.63 3.40
N ALA A 78 6.76 6.57 3.43
CA ALA A 78 8.05 6.60 4.12
C ALA A 78 8.97 7.70 3.56
N GLN A 79 9.08 7.81 2.24
CA GLN A 79 9.94 8.82 1.60
C GLN A 79 9.41 10.24 1.80
N VAL A 80 8.11 10.46 1.62
CA VAL A 80 7.47 11.76 1.81
C VAL A 80 7.59 12.20 3.26
N ASN A 81 7.43 11.29 4.22
CA ASN A 81 7.64 11.62 5.63
C ASN A 81 9.06 12.11 5.89
N GLN A 82 10.10 11.52 5.29
CA GLN A 82 11.47 12.02 5.44
C GLN A 82 11.65 13.42 4.85
N ILE A 83 11.00 13.72 3.72
CA ILE A 83 11.05 15.05 3.09
C ILE A 83 10.33 16.10 3.95
N LEU A 84 9.10 15.80 4.38
CA LEU A 84 8.26 16.74 5.14
C LEU A 84 8.76 16.96 6.58
N HIS A 85 9.40 15.95 7.18
CA HIS A 85 9.97 16.07 8.53
C HIS A 85 11.43 16.54 8.54
N ASN A 86 11.94 17.01 7.40
CA ASN A 86 13.24 17.65 7.37
C ASN A 86 13.17 19.03 8.07
N ASP A 87 14.11 19.30 8.99
CA ASP A 87 14.16 20.53 9.77
C ASP A 87 14.13 21.81 8.92
N ASP A 88 14.78 21.81 7.76
CA ASP A 88 14.85 22.99 6.90
C ASP A 88 13.52 23.21 6.16
N PHE A 89 12.86 22.11 5.74
CA PHE A 89 11.52 22.17 5.18
C PHE A 89 10.50 22.65 6.22
N GLN A 90 10.52 22.10 7.44
CA GLN A 90 9.60 22.50 8.51
C GLN A 90 9.76 23.95 8.94
N LYS A 91 11.00 24.47 9.00
CA LYS A 91 11.24 25.90 9.28
C LYS A 91 10.61 26.79 8.22
N LEU A 92 10.78 26.44 6.95
CA LEU A 92 10.17 27.18 5.85
C LEU A 92 8.64 27.05 5.87
N GLU A 93 8.12 25.83 5.99
CA GLU A 93 6.68 25.55 6.00
C GLU A 93 5.98 26.26 7.17
N SER A 94 6.56 26.23 8.37
CA SER A 94 5.97 26.90 9.55
C SER A 94 5.86 28.42 9.36
N ALA A 95 6.87 29.06 8.76
CA ALA A 95 6.83 30.49 8.46
C ALA A 95 5.72 30.82 7.43
N TRP A 96 5.62 30.03 6.35
CA TRP A 96 4.61 30.24 5.31
C TRP A 96 3.19 29.88 5.75
N ARG A 97 3.02 28.80 6.53
CA ARG A 97 1.72 28.45 7.12
C ARG A 97 1.26 29.50 8.11
N GLY A 98 2.17 30.04 8.92
CA GLY A 98 1.87 31.14 9.83
C GLY A 98 1.43 32.41 9.08
N LEU A 99 2.14 32.78 8.01
CA LEU A 99 1.76 33.89 7.14
C LEU A 99 0.40 33.65 6.48
N HIS A 100 0.19 32.46 5.91
CA HIS A 100 -1.07 32.07 5.27
C HIS A 100 -2.25 32.10 6.24
N TYR A 101 -2.05 31.62 7.48
CA TYR A 101 -3.03 31.74 8.55
C TYR A 101 -3.37 33.20 8.84
N MET A 102 -2.35 34.05 9.03
CA MET A 102 -2.58 35.48 9.28
C MET A 102 -3.36 36.15 8.16
N VAL A 103 -3.01 35.87 6.89
CA VAL A 103 -3.69 36.44 5.72
C VAL A 103 -5.15 35.99 5.64
N ASN A 104 -5.41 34.68 5.80
CA ASN A 104 -6.77 34.15 5.64
C ASN A 104 -7.70 34.49 6.81
N ASN A 105 -7.15 34.70 8.00
CA ASN A 105 -7.92 35.04 9.19
C ASN A 105 -8.02 36.54 9.45
N THR A 106 -7.46 37.37 8.58
CA THR A 106 -7.56 38.83 8.66
C THR A 106 -8.55 39.32 7.61
N GLU A 107 -9.63 39.97 8.04
CA GLU A 107 -10.53 40.68 7.13
C GLU A 107 -9.82 41.94 6.61
N SER A 108 -9.16 41.81 5.46
CA SER A 108 -8.52 42.94 4.79
C SER A 108 -9.56 43.79 4.05
N ASP A 109 -9.78 45.02 4.51
CA ASP A 109 -10.56 46.06 3.83
C ASP A 109 -9.63 47.09 3.14
N GLU A 110 -10.18 48.19 2.59
CA GLU A 110 -9.36 49.25 1.98
C GLU A 110 -8.38 49.92 2.97
N ASN A 111 -8.67 49.85 4.27
CA ASN A 111 -7.86 50.45 5.33
C ASN A 111 -6.74 49.52 5.84
N LEU A 112 -6.86 48.21 5.62
CA LEU A 112 -5.92 47.23 6.15
C LEU A 112 -5.04 46.62 5.05
N LYS A 113 -3.73 46.90 5.12
CA LYS A 113 -2.73 46.39 4.17
C LYS A 113 -1.67 45.57 4.88
N ILE A 114 -1.52 44.31 4.48
CA ILE A 114 -0.43 43.44 4.93
C ILE A 114 0.73 43.57 3.94
N ARG A 115 1.90 43.97 4.44
CA ARG A 115 3.15 44.02 3.64
C ARG A 115 4.15 43.05 4.24
N VAL A 116 4.66 42.16 3.40
CA VAL A 116 5.62 41.13 3.81
C VAL A 116 7.00 41.51 3.30
N MET A 117 8.00 41.44 4.16
CA MET A 117 9.40 41.60 3.81
C MET A 117 10.14 40.33 4.20
N ASP A 118 10.68 39.63 3.21
CA ASP A 118 11.51 38.44 3.44
C ASP A 118 12.91 38.87 3.89
N ILE A 119 13.26 38.53 5.14
CA ILE A 119 14.58 38.76 5.70
C ILE A 119 14.87 37.73 6.80
N SER A 120 16.08 37.17 6.78
CA SER A 120 16.52 36.25 7.84
C SER A 120 16.81 37.01 9.14
N LYS A 121 16.64 36.36 10.30
CA LYS A 121 17.00 36.95 11.60
C LYS A 121 18.47 37.40 11.67
N LYS A 122 19.37 36.67 10.99
CA LYS A 122 20.80 36.98 10.94
C LYS A 122 21.06 38.25 10.13
N ASP A 123 20.40 38.40 8.98
CA ASP A 123 20.56 39.56 8.11
C ASP A 123 19.93 40.80 8.71
N LEU A 124 18.77 40.66 9.37
CA LEU A 124 18.17 41.74 10.14
C LEU A 124 19.12 42.21 11.25
N HIS A 125 19.68 41.30 12.03
CA HIS A 125 20.64 41.63 13.09
C HIS A 125 21.88 42.33 12.53
N LYS A 126 22.44 41.83 11.42
CA LYS A 126 23.63 42.41 10.77
C LYS A 126 23.35 43.83 10.27
N THR A 127 22.18 44.03 9.64
CA THR A 127 21.75 45.34 9.14
C THR A 127 21.60 46.33 10.28
N LEU A 128 20.86 45.96 11.34
CA LEU A 128 20.66 46.83 12.50
C LEU A 128 21.97 47.14 13.25
N LYS A 129 22.89 46.18 13.32
CA LYS A 129 24.23 46.38 13.91
C LYS A 129 25.07 47.39 13.12
N LYS A 130 24.95 47.39 11.78
CA LYS A 130 25.72 48.28 10.90
C LYS A 130 25.31 49.74 11.09
N PHE A 131 24.02 50.01 11.28
CA PHE A 131 23.47 51.35 11.40
C PHE A 131 23.18 51.71 12.88
N LYS A 132 24.10 51.41 13.80
CA LYS A 132 23.90 51.71 15.23
C LYS A 132 24.28 53.16 15.54
N GLY A 133 23.48 53.85 16.37
CA GLY A 133 23.79 55.19 16.87
C GLY A 133 23.42 56.28 15.85
N ALA A 134 24.31 57.24 15.61
CA ALA A 134 24.06 58.37 14.70
C ALA A 134 23.91 57.97 13.21
N ALA A 135 24.16 56.70 12.85
CA ALA A 135 23.97 56.19 11.49
C ALA A 135 22.56 55.58 11.27
N TRP A 136 21.71 55.57 12.30
CA TRP A 136 20.32 55.12 12.23
C TRP A 136 19.37 56.23 11.77
N ASP A 137 19.66 57.46 12.18
CA ASP A 137 18.97 58.70 11.81
C ASP A 137 19.56 59.25 10.50
#